data_AF-A0A502T279-F1
#
_entry.id   AF-A0A502T279-F1
#
_cell.length_a   1.000
_cell.length_b   1.000
_cell.length_c   1.000
_cell.angle_alpha   90.00
_cell.angle_beta   90.00
_cell.angle_gamma   90.00
#
_symmetry.space_group_name_H-M   'P 1'
#
loop_
_entity.id
_entity.type
_entity.pdbx_description
1 polymer ?
#
loop_
_entity_poly.entity_id
_entity_poly.type
_entity_poly.pdbx_seq_one_letter_code
_entity_poly.pdbx_strand_id
1 'polypeptide(L)' 'MAIKRKERLADPFSVRLPIDDLAYAETVARDLHLSGVGEVLRLALREYRKAAARRALVGD' A
#
# COMPACT_ATOMS: atom_id res chain seq x y z
N MET A 1 -0.02 -36.45 2.07
CA MET A 1 0.58 -35.24 2.67
C MET A 1 0.32 -34.07 1.72
N ALA A 2 -0.66 -33.22 2.00
CA ALA A 2 -0.95 -32.04 1.18
C ALA A 2 -0.36 -30.80 1.84
N ILE A 3 0.49 -30.09 1.12
CA ILE A 3 1.12 -28.84 1.53
C ILE A 3 0.01 -27.80 1.75
N LYS A 4 -0.26 -27.43 3.00
CA LYS A 4 -1.11 -26.27 3.34
C LYS A 4 -0.46 -25.04 2.70
N ARG A 5 -1.03 -24.58 1.57
CA ARG A 5 -0.61 -23.33 0.92
C ARG A 5 -0.79 -22.20 1.94
N LYS A 6 0.32 -21.47 2.16
CA LYS A 6 0.49 -20.35 3.08
C LYS A 6 -0.79 -19.52 3.25
N GLU A 7 -1.19 -19.37 4.51
CA GLU A 7 -2.27 -18.49 4.94
C GLU A 7 -2.16 -17.11 4.30
N ARG A 8 -3.31 -16.60 3.87
CA ARG A 8 -3.49 -15.21 3.45
C ARG A 8 -3.26 -14.34 4.69
N LEU A 9 -2.07 -13.74 4.81
CA LEU A 9 -1.60 -13.02 6.00
C LEU A 9 -2.38 -11.74 6.36
N ALA A 10 -3.35 -11.32 5.54
CA ALA A 10 -4.20 -10.18 5.83
C ALA A 10 -5.57 -10.34 5.16
N ASP A 11 -6.63 -10.02 5.89
CA ASP A 11 -7.98 -9.98 5.36
C ASP A 11 -8.10 -8.91 4.28
N PRO A 12 -8.78 -9.21 3.15
CA PRO A 12 -9.07 -8.19 2.15
C PRO A 12 -10.00 -7.15 2.77
N PHE A 13 -9.61 -5.88 2.71
CA PHE A 13 -10.44 -4.76 3.10
C PHE A 13 -10.63 -3.80 1.92
N SER A 14 -11.72 -3.03 1.96
CA SER A 14 -12.03 -2.03 0.93
C SER A 14 -11.86 -0.63 1.50
N VAL A 15 -11.41 0.30 0.66
CA VAL A 15 -11.25 1.72 1.00
C VAL A 15 -12.00 2.53 -0.05
N ARG A 16 -12.68 3.59 0.38
CA ARG A 16 -13.26 4.58 -0.53
C ARG A 16 -12.25 5.69 -0.75
N LEU A 17 -11.98 6.00 -2.02
CA LEU A 17 -11.13 7.10 -2.44
C LEU A 17 -11.95 8.08 -3.27
N PRO A 18 -11.66 9.40 -3.18
CA PRO A 18 -12.11 10.35 -4.19
C PRO A 18 -11.71 9.89 -5.60
N ILE A 19 -12.52 10.22 -6.60
CA ILE A 19 -12.29 9.75 -7.97
C ILE A 19 -10.95 10.25 -8.54
N ASP A 20 -10.57 11.49 -8.21
CA ASP A 20 -9.31 12.08 -8.66
C ASP A 20 -8.09 11.37 -8.06
N ASP A 21 -8.17 11.02 -6.76
CA ASP A 21 -7.12 10.26 -6.07
C ASP A 21 -6.99 8.84 -6.63
N LEU A 22 -8.12 8.21 -6.96
CA LEU A 22 -8.13 6.90 -7.61
C LEU A 22 -7.47 6.97 -8.99
N ALA A 23 -7.85 7.96 -9.81
CA ALA A 23 -7.27 8.15 -11.14
C ALA A 23 -5.76 8.42 -11.07
N TYR A 24 -5.33 9.25 -10.11
CA TYR A 24 -3.91 9.49 -9.86
C TYR A 24 -3.19 8.20 -9.47
N ALA A 25 -3.74 7.41 -8.54
CA ALA A 25 -3.14 6.16 -8.12
C ALA A 25 -3.07 5.12 -9.25
N GLU A 26 -4.04 5.10 -10.16
CA GLU A 26 -4.00 4.25 -11.35
C GLU A 26 -2.88 4.66 -12.32
N THR A 27 -2.71 5.96 -12.57
CA THR A 27 -1.58 6.46 -13.39
C THR A 27 -0.24 6.07 -12.77
N VAL A 28 -0.07 6.30 -11.47
CA VAL A 28 1.17 5.92 -10.75
C VAL A 28 1.41 4.41 -10.83
N ALA A 29 0.36 3.59 -10.71
CA ALA A 29 0.50 2.14 -10.85
C ALA A 29 1.03 1.75 -12.24
N ARG A 30 0.56 2.41 -13.31
CA ARG A 30 1.05 2.17 -14.67
C ARG A 30 2.49 2.63 -14.86
N ASP A 31 2.82 3.83 -14.42
CA ASP A 31 4.15 4.42 -14.56
C ASP A 31 5.23 3.62 -13.82
N LEU A 32 4.86 3.02 -12.69
CA LEU A 32 5.75 2.18 -11.88
C LEU A 32 5.64 0.68 -12.20
N HIS A 33 4.88 0.31 -13.23
CA HIS A 33 4.62 -1.10 -13.62
C HIS A 33 4.15 -1.99 -12.46
N LEU A 34 3.31 -1.43 -11.58
CA LEU A 34 2.73 -2.13 -10.43
C LEU A 34 1.47 -2.91 -10.82
N SER A 35 1.11 -3.92 -10.02
CA SER A 35 -0.05 -4.77 -10.31
C SER A 35 -1.40 -4.05 -10.14
N GLY A 36 -1.41 -2.87 -9.52
CA GLY A 36 -2.57 -1.98 -9.43
C GLY A 36 -2.52 -1.03 -8.24
N VAL A 37 -3.63 -0.31 -8.03
CA VAL A 37 -3.80 0.71 -6.97
C VAL A 37 -3.48 0.15 -5.58
N GLY A 38 -3.81 -1.12 -5.31
CA GLY A 38 -3.50 -1.75 -4.02
C GLY A 38 -2.01 -1.79 -3.68
N GLU A 39 -1.12 -1.93 -4.66
CA GLU A 39 0.33 -1.86 -4.43
C GLU A 39 0.80 -0.43 -4.20
N VAL A 40 0.24 0.54 -4.93
CA VAL A 40 0.50 1.97 -4.72
C VAL A 40 0.17 2.37 -3.28
N LEU A 41 -1.01 1.99 -2.79
CA LEU A 41 -1.43 2.28 -1.41
C LEU A 41 -0.51 1.62 -0.38
N ARG A 42 -0.05 0.38 -0.61
CA ARG A 42 0.92 -0.28 0.28
C ARG A 42 2.27 0.42 0.30
N LEU A 43 2.75 0.91 -0.83
CA LEU A 43 3.99 1.69 -0.92
C LEU A 43 3.85 3.02 -0.18
N ALA A 44 2.78 3.76 -0.43
CA ALA A 44 2.47 5.01 0.25
C ALA A 44 2.42 4.82 1.78
N LEU A 45 1.74 3.75 2.25
CA LEU A 45 1.67 3.43 3.67
C LEU A 45 3.05 3.08 4.26
N ARG A 46 3.91 2.38 3.52
CA ARG A 46 5.29 2.08 3.96
C ARG A 46 6.10 3.36 4.11
N GLU A 47 6.04 4.26 3.14
CA GLU A 47 6.78 5.52 3.20
C GLU A 47 6.26 6.44 4.30
N TYR A 48 4.95 6.50 4.50
CA TYR A 48 4.35 7.21 5.63
C TYR A 48 4.85 6.67 6.97
N ARG A 49 4.85 5.34 7.17
CA ARG A 49 5.35 4.71 8.40
C ARG A 49 6.84 4.97 8.62
N LYS A 50 7.66 4.93 7.56
CA LYS A 50 9.08 5.28 7.65
C LYS A 50 9.27 6.74 8.05
N ALA A 51 8.51 7.66 7.46
CA ALA A 51 8.57 9.08 7.81
C ALA A 51 8.14 9.33 9.26
N ALA A 52 7.06 8.69 9.72
CA ALA A 52 6.61 8.77 11.11
C ALA A 52 7.66 8.22 12.09
N ALA A 53 8.28 7.08 11.77
CA ALA A 53 9.37 6.52 12.57
C ALA A 53 10.59 7.46 12.62
N ARG A 54 10.95 8.09 11.49
CA ARG A 54 12.02 9.10 11.45
C ARG A 54 11.71 10.28 12.36
N ARG A 55 10.48 10.83 12.33
CA ARG A 55 10.08 11.93 13.23
C ARG A 55 10.16 11.51 14.71
N ALA A 56 9.65 10.33 15.04
CA ALA A 56 9.70 9.82 16.41
C ALA A 56 11.13 9.60 16.95
N LEU A 57 12.09 9.27 16.08
CA LEU A 57 13.49 9.08 16.46
C LEU A 57 14.28 10.39 16.58
N VAL A 58 13.89 11.43 15.83
CA VAL A 58 14.57 12.74 15.86
C VAL A 58 14.10 13.59 17.05
N GLY A 59 12.93 13.29 17.62
CA GLY A 59 12.37 13.99 18.77
C GLY A 59 11.90 15.40 18.38
N ASP A 60 10.64 15.52 17.98
CA ASP A 60 9.91 16.78 18.12
C ASP A 60 9.58 17.03 19.60
#